data_AF-A0A7S2I976-F1
#
_entry.id   AF-A0A7S2I976-F1
#
_cell.length_a   1.000
_cell.length_b   1.000
_cell.length_c   1.000
_cell.angle_alpha   90.00
_cell.angle_beta   90.00
_cell.angle_gamma   90.00
#
_symmetry.space_group_name_H-M   'P 1'
#
loop_
_entity.id
_entity.type
_entity.pdbx_description
1 polymer ?
#
loop_
_entity_poly.entity_id
_entity_poly.type
_entity_poly.pdbx_seq_one_letter_code
_entity_poly.pdbx_strand_id
1 'polypeptide(L)'
;VTSARSTLPTRIGNVEVPERLGSWRLISLLGRGYVGSVFKAKPYAVEVEDSEDISDESDEEVAVKFPCLACEVDALKRLRNAEGVCKMLDVGYGPRNKLFLAMPILGPSLKAILKSCNHDGRGGRVSWQ
;
A
#
# COMPACT_ATOMS: atom_id res chain seq x y z
N VAL A 1 13.54 -25.69 -14.97
CA VAL A 1 14.51 -24.58 -15.18
C VAL A 1 13.83 -23.30 -14.74
N THR A 2 14.03 -22.89 -13.49
CA THR A 2 13.31 -21.78 -12.86
C THR A 2 13.98 -20.46 -13.23
N SER A 3 13.33 -19.69 -14.11
CA SER A 3 13.81 -18.38 -14.56
C SER A 3 13.76 -17.38 -13.40
N ALA A 4 14.93 -17.00 -12.90
CA ALA A 4 15.10 -15.87 -11.99
C ALA A 4 14.91 -14.57 -12.81
N ARG A 5 13.66 -14.17 -13.04
CA ARG A 5 13.34 -12.87 -13.64
C ARG A 5 13.71 -11.76 -12.64
N SER A 6 14.59 -10.87 -13.11
CA SER A 6 15.12 -9.63 -12.53
C SER A 6 14.55 -9.19 -11.16
N THR A 7 15.41 -9.22 -10.14
CA THR A 7 15.22 -8.61 -8.80
C THR A 7 15.86 -7.21 -8.72
N LEU A 8 15.94 -6.49 -9.83
CA LEU A 8 16.58 -5.17 -9.83
C LEU A 8 15.76 -4.18 -8.99
N PRO A 9 16.40 -3.39 -8.13
CA PRO A 9 15.71 -2.37 -7.36
C PRO A 9 15.14 -1.32 -8.31
N THR A 10 13.86 -0.99 -8.14
CA THR A 10 13.20 0.13 -8.80
C THR A 10 13.28 1.36 -7.90
N ARG A 11 13.46 2.52 -8.52
CA ARG A 11 13.46 3.79 -7.78
C ARG A 11 12.07 4.43 -7.86
N ILE A 12 11.41 4.56 -6.71
CA ILE A 12 10.14 5.28 -6.59
C ILE A 12 10.43 6.61 -5.88
N GLY A 13 10.50 7.69 -6.66
CA GLY A 13 10.95 8.99 -6.17
C GLY A 13 12.40 8.94 -5.69
N ASN A 14 12.61 9.14 -4.39
CA ASN A 14 13.94 9.09 -3.75
C ASN A 14 14.15 7.83 -2.89
N VAL A 15 13.33 6.79 -3.07
CA VAL A 15 13.43 5.55 -2.32
C VAL A 15 13.72 4.40 -3.28
N GLU A 16 14.79 3.66 -3.01
CA GLU A 16 15.06 2.38 -3.67
C GLU A 16 14.20 1.29 -3.03
N VAL A 17 13.42 0.62 -3.85
CA VAL A 17 12.51 -0.45 -3.43
C VAL A 17 12.65 -1.64 -4.36
N PRO A 18 12.33 -2.86 -3.91
CA PRO A 18 12.13 -3.94 -4.86
C PRO A 18 11.01 -3.58 -5.84
N GLU A 19 11.18 -3.97 -7.10
CA GLU A 19 10.12 -3.85 -8.11
C GLU A 19 8.82 -4.55 -7.67
N ARG A 20 8.98 -5.64 -6.91
CA ARG A 20 7.90 -6.54 -6.49
C ARG A 20 7.99 -6.92 -5.01
N LEU A 21 6.84 -6.95 -4.33
CA LEU A 21 6.67 -7.50 -2.98
C LEU A 21 5.55 -8.55 -3.00
N GLY A 22 5.89 -9.82 -2.83
CA GLY A 22 4.89 -10.90 -2.90
C GLY A 22 4.22 -10.94 -4.28
N SER A 23 2.92 -10.70 -4.35
CA SER A 23 2.17 -10.61 -5.61
C SER A 23 1.93 -9.16 -6.07
N TRP A 24 2.60 -8.19 -5.47
CA TRP A 24 2.34 -6.76 -5.67
C TRP A 24 3.48 -6.07 -6.42
N ARG A 25 3.13 -5.29 -7.45
CA ARG A 25 4.03 -4.35 -8.14
C ARG A 25 3.92 -2.98 -7.48
N LEU A 26 5.04 -2.42 -7.02
CA LEU A 26 5.04 -1.08 -6.42
C LEU A 26 5.02 0.00 -7.49
N ILE A 27 4.14 0.99 -7.36
CA ILE A 27 3.87 2.02 -8.38
C ILE A 27 4.37 3.38 -7.91
N SER A 28 3.93 3.84 -6.74
CA SER A 28 4.24 5.18 -6.24
C SER A 28 4.33 5.21 -4.72
N LEU A 29 4.97 6.24 -4.17
CA LEU A 29 5.08 6.45 -2.73
C LEU A 29 3.86 7.23 -2.23
N LEU A 30 3.09 6.66 -1.30
CA LEU A 30 1.95 7.32 -0.67
C LEU A 30 2.37 8.07 0.61
N GLY A 31 3.34 7.54 1.34
CA GLY A 31 3.80 8.16 2.57
C GLY A 31 5.09 7.54 3.09
N ARG A 32 5.89 8.35 3.79
CA ARG A 32 7.14 7.92 4.42
C ARG A 32 7.02 8.09 5.92
N GLY A 33 7.25 7.00 6.65
CA GLY A 33 7.35 6.99 8.10
C GLY A 33 8.79 6.78 8.56
N TYR A 34 8.97 6.74 9.88
CA TYR A 34 10.27 6.49 10.50
C TYR A 34 10.78 5.07 10.25
N VAL A 35 9.89 4.07 10.39
CA VAL A 35 10.26 2.65 10.31
C VAL A 35 10.07 2.05 8.92
N GLY A 36 9.24 2.68 8.09
CA GLY A 36 8.96 2.18 6.75
C GLY A 36 8.15 3.16 5.94
N SER A 37 7.86 2.79 4.70
CA SER A 37 7.11 3.61 3.75
C SER A 37 5.87 2.85 3.28
N VAL A 38 4.87 3.61 2.83
CA VAL A 38 3.63 3.09 2.27
C VAL A 38 3.64 3.42 0.79
N PHE A 39 3.42 2.40 -0.03
CA PHE A 39 3.45 2.48 -1.48
C PHE A 39 2.07 2.15 -2.03
N LYS A 40 1.72 2.79 -3.14
CA LYS A 40 0.64 2.35 -4.01
C LYS A 40 1.13 1.14 -4.78
N ALA A 41 0.31 0.11 -4.88
CA ALA A 41 0.66 -1.10 -5.60
C ALA A 41 -0.54 -1.66 -6.37
N LYS A 42 -0.25 -2.46 -7.40
CA LYS A 42 -1.23 -3.25 -8.16
C LYS A 42 -0.84 -4.71 -8.16
N PRO A 43 -1.78 -5.63 -8.46
CA PRO A 43 -1.44 -7.02 -8.74
C PRO A 43 -0.31 -7.09 -9.79
N TYR A 44 0.72 -7.88 -9.50
CA TYR A 44 1.78 -8.18 -10.47
C TYR A 44 1.20 -9.19 -11.45
N ALA A 45 0.56 -8.72 -12.53
CA ALA A 45 0.11 -9.57 -13.61
C ALA A 45 1.33 -10.31 -14.18
N VAL A 46 1.27 -11.63 -14.22
CA VAL A 46 2.15 -12.39 -15.09
C VAL A 46 1.58 -12.12 -16.48
N GLU A 47 2.31 -11.39 -17.32
CA GLU A 47 1.98 -11.30 -18.75
C GLU A 47 1.90 -12.74 -19.29
N VAL A 48 0.68 -13.25 -19.43
CA VAL A 48 0.39 -14.44 -20.21
C VAL A 48 0.11 -13.88 -21.60
N GLU A 49 0.98 -14.19 -22.55
CA GLU A 49 0.97 -13.63 -23.91
C GLU A 49 -0.28 -13.97 -24.75
N ASP A 50 -1.27 -14.69 -24.22
CA ASP A 50 -2.39 -15.23 -25.01
C ASP A 50 -3.77 -15.07 -24.33
N SER A 51 -4.18 -13.85 -23.97
CA SER A 51 -5.59 -13.58 -23.69
C SER A 51 -6.00 -12.17 -24.08
N GLU A 52 -6.32 -11.99 -25.36
CA GLU A 52 -7.32 -11.01 -25.79
C GLU A 52 -8.66 -11.42 -25.11
N ASP A 53 -9.40 -10.46 -24.54
CA ASP A 53 -10.64 -10.64 -23.76
C ASP A 53 -10.53 -11.07 -22.29
N ILE A 54 -9.72 -10.36 -21.49
CA ILE A 54 -10.02 -10.22 -20.04
C ILE A 54 -10.30 -8.76 -19.75
N SER A 55 -11.59 -8.44 -19.67
CA SER A 55 -12.12 -7.18 -19.17
C SER A 55 -11.47 -6.80 -17.83
N ASP A 56 -10.83 -5.62 -17.83
CA ASP A 56 -10.48 -4.62 -16.80
C ASP A 56 -11.11 -4.69 -15.37
N GLU A 57 -11.34 -5.87 -14.77
CA GLU A 57 -12.15 -5.97 -13.54
C GLU A 57 -11.39 -6.20 -12.22
N SER A 58 -10.07 -6.07 -12.17
CA SER A 58 -9.42 -5.85 -10.85
C SER A 58 -8.10 -5.11 -10.95
N ASP A 59 -8.15 -3.93 -11.55
CA ASP A 59 -7.09 -2.93 -11.48
C ASP A 59 -7.03 -2.25 -10.09
N GLU A 60 -7.45 -2.98 -9.03
CA GLU A 60 -7.67 -2.45 -7.69
C GLU A 60 -6.32 -2.14 -7.04
N GLU A 61 -6.10 -0.85 -6.81
CA GLU A 61 -4.88 -0.35 -6.22
C GLU A 61 -4.92 -0.52 -4.70
N VAL A 62 -3.82 -1.03 -4.15
CA VAL A 62 -3.67 -1.28 -2.72
C VAL A 62 -2.54 -0.46 -2.12
N ALA A 63 -2.58 -0.26 -0.82
CA ALA A 63 -1.50 0.32 -0.04
C ALA A 63 -0.62 -0.79 0.54
N VAL A 64 0.66 -0.83 0.16
CA VAL A 64 1.66 -1.77 0.68
C VAL A 64 2.63 -1.02 1.58
N LYS A 65 2.66 -1.39 2.87
CA LYS A 65 3.68 -0.90 3.80
C LYS A 65 4.91 -1.79 3.76
N PHE A 66 6.09 -1.19 3.56
CA PHE A 66 7.38 -1.87 3.60
C PHE A 66 8.55 -0.96 4.07
N PRO A 67 9.46 -1.46 4.93
CA PRO A 67 9.26 -2.64 5.77
C PRO A 67 8.18 -2.39 6.84
N CYS A 68 7.53 -3.47 7.25
CA CYS A 68 6.54 -3.50 8.32
C CYS A 68 7.14 -4.19 9.56
N LEU A 69 6.74 -3.77 10.77
CA LEU A 69 7.14 -4.46 11.99
C LEU A 69 6.20 -5.64 12.28
N ALA A 70 6.72 -6.71 12.86
CA ALA A 70 5.92 -7.87 13.26
C ALA A 70 4.79 -7.50 14.23
N CYS A 71 5.05 -6.59 15.18
CA CYS A 71 4.05 -6.15 16.15
C CYS A 71 2.84 -5.43 15.50
N GLU A 72 3.03 -4.77 14.36
CA GLU A 72 1.94 -4.11 13.64
C GLU A 72 1.02 -5.14 12.99
N VAL A 73 1.61 -6.16 12.38
CA VAL A 73 0.87 -7.29 11.81
C VAL A 73 0.09 -8.03 12.89
N ASP A 74 0.72 -8.30 14.03
CA ASP A 74 0.07 -9.02 15.13
C ASP A 74 -1.08 -8.20 15.75
N ALA A 75 -0.91 -6.88 15.88
CA ALA A 75 -1.98 -6.00 16.34
C ALA A 75 -3.18 -6.03 15.38
N LEU A 76 -2.95 -5.92 14.07
CA LEU A 76 -4.02 -5.99 13.07
C LEU A 76 -4.69 -7.36 13.01
N LYS A 77 -3.94 -8.45 13.19
CA LYS A 77 -4.50 -9.80 13.28
C LYS A 77 -5.46 -9.95 14.48
N ARG A 78 -5.12 -9.36 15.63
CA ARG A 78 -5.99 -9.39 16.83
C ARG A 78 -7.26 -8.57 16.64
N LEU A 79 -7.20 -7.52 15.85
CA LEU A 79 -8.32 -6.64 15.52
C LEU A 79 -9.06 -7.08 14.24
N ARG A 80 -8.83 -8.30 13.77
CA ARG A 80 -9.46 -8.80 12.54
C ARG A 80 -10.98 -8.74 12.68
N ASN A 81 -11.63 -8.10 11.72
CA ASN A 81 -13.09 -7.88 11.65
C ASN A 81 -13.66 -6.91 12.71
N ALA A 82 -12.82 -6.20 13.46
CA ALA A 82 -13.30 -5.08 14.27
C ALA A 82 -13.80 -3.96 13.35
N GLU A 83 -14.96 -3.38 13.68
CA GLU A 83 -15.53 -2.28 12.92
C GLU A 83 -14.60 -1.06 12.94
N GLY A 84 -14.48 -0.38 11.80
CA GLY A 84 -13.58 0.77 11.63
C GLY A 84 -12.10 0.42 11.50
N VAL A 85 -11.69 -0.84 11.66
CA VAL A 85 -10.30 -1.28 11.45
C VAL A 85 -10.09 -1.66 10.00
N CYS A 86 -9.00 -1.17 9.41
CA CYS A 86 -8.65 -1.46 8.03
C CYS A 86 -8.42 -2.96 7.81
N LYS A 87 -9.00 -3.51 6.76
CA LYS A 87 -8.85 -4.93 6.41
C LYS A 87 -7.41 -5.19 5.95
N MET A 88 -6.82 -6.24 6.50
CA MET A 88 -5.56 -6.79 6.00
C MET A 88 -5.84 -7.66 4.78
N LEU A 89 -5.27 -7.31 3.63
CA LEU A 89 -5.45 -8.06 2.38
C LEU A 89 -4.40 -9.16 2.25
N ASP A 90 -3.14 -8.83 2.54
CA ASP A 90 -2.01 -9.74 2.36
C ASP A 90 -0.86 -9.39 3.32
N VAL A 91 -0.09 -10.41 3.70
CA VAL A 91 1.13 -10.30 4.51
C VAL A 91 2.14 -11.29 3.97
N GLY A 92 3.36 -10.81 3.75
CA GLY A 92 4.45 -11.67 3.33
C GLY A 92 5.79 -11.05 3.61
N TYR A 93 6.81 -11.64 3.00
CA TYR A 93 8.19 -11.23 3.16
C TYR A 93 8.72 -10.68 1.84
N GLY A 94 9.35 -9.52 1.92
CA GLY A 94 10.13 -8.91 0.86
C GLY A 94 11.63 -9.24 0.97
N PRO A 95 12.47 -8.47 0.26
CA PRO A 95 13.92 -8.62 0.31
C PRO A 95 14.46 -8.58 1.73
N ARG A 96 15.52 -9.35 1.97
CA ARG A 96 16.19 -9.47 3.28
C ARG A 96 15.23 -9.93 4.41
N ASN A 97 14.23 -10.72 4.05
CA ASN A 97 13.24 -11.29 4.98
C ASN A 97 12.49 -10.22 5.81
N LYS A 98 12.30 -9.02 5.24
CA LYS A 98 11.54 -7.95 5.90
C LYS A 98 10.05 -8.10 5.57
N LEU A 99 9.19 -7.92 6.56
CA LEU A 99 7.75 -8.04 6.37
C LEU A 99 7.20 -6.91 5.50
N PHE A 100 6.20 -7.24 4.69
CA PHE A 100 5.29 -6.27 4.09
C PHE A 100 3.85 -6.55 4.53
N LEU A 101 3.01 -5.52 4.43
CA LEU A 101 1.60 -5.58 4.77
C LEU A 101 0.81 -4.84 3.68
N ALA A 102 -0.14 -5.51 3.03
CA ALA A 102 -1.03 -4.92 2.05
C ALA A 102 -2.42 -4.66 2.64
N MET A 103 -2.97 -3.49 2.36
CA MET A 103 -4.28 -3.02 2.83
C MET A 103 -4.97 -2.23 1.71
N PRO A 104 -6.31 -2.08 1.73
CA PRO A 104 -6.99 -1.19 0.80
C PRO A 104 -6.47 0.23 0.91
N ILE A 105 -6.44 0.96 -0.21
CA ILE A 105 -6.24 2.40 -0.16
C ILE A 105 -7.50 3.02 0.41
N LEU A 106 -7.36 3.61 1.59
CA LEU A 106 -8.41 4.43 2.19
C LEU A 106 -8.35 5.85 1.61
N GLY A 107 -9.48 6.54 1.65
CA GLY A 107 -9.55 7.96 1.31
C GLY A 107 -8.65 8.85 2.19
N PRO A 108 -8.76 10.19 2.05
CA PRO A 108 -7.92 11.10 2.81
C PRO A 108 -8.08 10.87 4.32
N SER A 109 -6.95 10.93 5.04
CA SER A 109 -6.98 10.85 6.50
C SER A 109 -7.87 11.95 7.09
N LEU A 110 -8.50 11.70 8.24
CA LEU A 110 -9.28 12.72 8.96
C LEU A 110 -8.46 14.01 9.18
N LYS A 111 -7.16 13.88 9.49
CA LYS A 111 -6.25 15.03 9.61
C LYS A 111 -6.17 15.86 8.33
N ALA A 112 -6.15 15.22 7.16
CA ALA A 112 -6.13 15.91 5.87
C ALA A 112 -7.46 16.63 5.63
N ILE A 113 -8.59 15.97 5.91
CA ILE A 113 -9.93 16.56 5.80
C ILE A 113 -10.06 17.80 6.72
N LEU A 114 -9.67 17.67 7.99
CA LEU A 114 -9.73 18.77 8.95
C LEU A 114 -8.82 19.94 8.56
N LYS A 115 -7.66 19.67 7.95
CA LYS A 115 -6.79 20.72 7.43
C LYS A 115 -7.43 21.45 6.24
N SER A 116 -8.07 20.74 5.32
CA SER A 116 -8.75 21.38 4.19
C SER A 116 -9.93 22.25 4.63
N CYS A 117 -10.57 21.92 5.75
CA CYS A 117 -11.65 22.74 6.31
C CYS A 117 -11.16 23.93 7.15
N ASN A 118 -9.85 24.06 7.40
CA ASN A 118 -9.27 25.16 8.20
C ASN A 118 -8.92 26.36 7.31
N HIS A 119 -9.94 26.96 6.69
CA HIS A 119 -9.76 28.05 5.73
C HIS A 119 -9.18 29.34 6.34
N ASP A 120 -9.32 29.56 7.65
CA ASP A 120 -8.91 30.79 8.34
C ASP A 120 -7.75 30.61 9.33
N GLY A 121 -7.16 29.41 9.41
CA GLY A 121 -6.03 29.13 10.29
C GLY A 121 -6.36 29.12 11.79
N ARG A 122 -7.63 29.32 12.18
CA ARG A 122 -8.06 29.41 13.58
C ARG A 122 -8.57 28.08 14.14
N GLY A 123 -8.72 27.07 13.30
CA GLY A 123 -9.24 25.76 13.67
C GLY A 123 -10.76 25.79 13.87
N GLY A 124 -11.45 24.85 13.22
CA GLY A 124 -12.78 24.43 13.70
C GLY A 124 -14.01 25.09 13.10
N ARG A 125 -13.99 25.55 11.84
CA ARG A 125 -15.22 25.93 11.13
C ARG A 125 -15.38 25.13 9.85
N VAL A 126 -15.95 23.93 9.97
CA VAL A 126 -16.62 23.29 8.83
C VAL A 126 -17.87 24.12 8.60
N SER A 127 -17.86 25.03 7.63
CA SER A 127 -19.09 25.67 7.16
C SER A 127 -19.87 24.59 6.41
N TRP A 128 -20.77 23.89 7.11
CA TRP A 128 -21.83 23.12 6.47
C TRP A 128 -22.77 24.14 5.80
N GLN A 129 -22.53 24.43 4.53
CA GLN A 129 -23.47 25.10 3.64
C GLN A 129 -23.96 24.09 2.60
#